data_AF-A0A369L583-F1
#
_entry.id   AF-A0A369L583-F1
#
_cell.length_a   1.000
_cell.length_b   1.000
_cell.length_c   1.000
_cell.angle_alpha   90.00
_cell.angle_beta   90.00
_cell.angle_gamma   90.00
#
_symmetry.space_group_name_H-M   'P 1'
#
loop_
_entity.id
_entity.type
_entity.pdbx_description
1 polymer ?
#
loop_
_entity_poly.entity_id
_entity_poly.type
_entity_poly.pdbx_seq_one_letter_code
_entity_poly.pdbx_strand_id
1 'polypeptide(L)'
;MLFLLTGDVQIGKTRWLEDLCASLQAAGTCVAGVVAPGQWVPRPEGQPGGKHGFDGAERFEKLGIDNVLLPQSKRIEFARRRDLAAGGKAFAEGAQAKAAKLGWAISDTAISQVNAHFATLAKQAANETRLAPHAMLVVDELGRLELLRGCGLTNALAILDAGPTPQFPHAIAVVRETLLDEARRRFKLLWGEPIAISPGNASRELVLETAKITGNTR
;
A
#
# COMPACT_ATOMS: atom_id res chain seq x y z
N MET A 1 6.76 0.57 -15.58
CA MET A 1 5.58 -0.33 -15.57
C MET A 1 4.84 -0.21 -14.25
N LEU A 2 3.51 -0.06 -14.29
CA LEU A 2 2.67 -0.03 -13.10
C LEU A 2 1.92 -1.36 -12.95
N PHE A 3 2.08 -1.98 -11.78
CA PHE A 3 1.30 -3.13 -11.35
C PHE A 3 0.19 -2.70 -10.41
N LEU A 4 -1.03 -3.17 -10.66
CA LEU A 4 -2.18 -3.00 -9.77
C LEU A 4 -2.43 -4.33 -9.05
N LEU A 5 -1.93 -4.46 -7.82
CA LEU A 5 -2.17 -5.64 -6.99
C LEU A 5 -3.61 -5.62 -6.49
N THR A 6 -4.40 -6.57 -6.96
CA THR A 6 -5.84 -6.65 -6.69
C THR A 6 -6.28 -8.07 -6.35
N GLY A 7 -7.57 -8.21 -6.08
CA GLY A 7 -8.22 -9.45 -5.64
C GLY A 7 -9.06 -9.25 -4.38
N ASP A 8 -9.75 -10.32 -3.97
CA ASP A 8 -10.72 -10.31 -2.89
C ASP A 8 -10.18 -9.74 -1.57
N VAL A 9 -11.11 -9.25 -0.75
CA VAL A 9 -10.78 -8.73 0.59
C VAL A 9 -10.16 -9.85 1.42
N GLN A 10 -9.05 -9.54 2.12
CA GLN A 10 -8.37 -10.46 3.04
C GLN A 10 -7.80 -11.75 2.41
N ILE A 11 -7.45 -11.80 1.12
CA ILE A 11 -6.69 -12.94 0.54
C ILE A 11 -5.18 -12.93 0.83
N GLY A 12 -4.72 -12.04 1.72
CA GLY A 12 -3.29 -11.91 2.04
C GLY A 12 -2.47 -11.05 1.07
N LYS A 13 -3.09 -10.14 0.30
CA LYS A 13 -2.39 -9.21 -0.62
C LYS A 13 -1.19 -8.51 0.02
N THR A 14 -1.40 -7.86 1.17
CA THR A 14 -0.30 -7.14 1.84
C THR A 14 0.79 -8.07 2.34
N ARG A 15 0.45 -9.25 2.85
CA ARG A 15 1.46 -10.24 3.26
C ARG A 15 2.31 -10.71 2.07
N TRP A 16 1.65 -11.00 0.94
CA TRP A 16 2.35 -11.33 -0.29
C TRP A 16 3.23 -10.18 -0.79
N LEU A 17 2.76 -8.93 -0.65
CA LEU A 17 3.54 -7.74 -1.00
C LEU A 17 4.75 -7.55 -0.08
N GLU A 18 4.63 -7.79 1.22
CA GLU A 18 5.76 -7.78 2.17
C GLU A 18 6.83 -8.82 1.75
N ASP A 19 6.42 -10.04 1.43
CA ASP A 19 7.32 -11.11 0.96
C ASP A 19 7.99 -10.75 -0.39
N LEU A 20 7.24 -10.09 -1.29
CA LEU A 20 7.76 -9.61 -2.56
C LEU A 20 8.79 -8.48 -2.35
N CYS A 21 8.50 -7.52 -1.48
CA CYS A 21 9.43 -6.45 -1.12
C CYS A 21 10.75 -7.02 -0.59
N ALA A 22 10.68 -8.01 0.31
CA ALA A 22 11.87 -8.70 0.82
C ALA A 22 12.66 -9.40 -0.30
N SER A 23 11.96 -9.98 -1.28
CA SER A 23 12.60 -10.65 -2.43
C SER A 23 13.27 -9.68 -3.39
N LEU A 24 12.64 -8.53 -3.65
CA LEU A 24 13.21 -7.46 -4.44
C LEU A 24 14.50 -6.94 -3.79
N GLN A 25 14.47 -6.72 -2.48
CA GLN A 25 15.64 -6.28 -1.71
C GLN A 25 16.75 -7.34 -1.72
N ALA A 26 16.41 -8.62 -1.52
CA ALA A 26 17.38 -9.72 -1.60
C ALA A 26 18.01 -9.85 -2.99
N ALA A 27 17.28 -9.46 -4.05
CA ALA A 27 17.78 -9.38 -5.42
C ALA A 27 18.51 -8.06 -5.74
N GLY A 28 18.76 -7.19 -4.76
CA GLY A 28 19.48 -5.92 -4.93
C GLY A 28 18.64 -4.75 -5.46
N THR A 29 17.32 -4.91 -5.58
CA THR A 29 16.41 -3.82 -5.97
C THR A 29 16.01 -3.01 -4.74
N CYS A 30 16.23 -1.70 -4.79
CA CYS A 30 15.72 -0.80 -3.76
C CYS A 30 14.19 -0.73 -3.79
N VAL A 31 13.55 -0.70 -2.62
CA VAL A 31 12.10 -0.58 -2.49
C VAL A 31 11.79 0.64 -1.63
N ALA A 32 10.88 1.50 -2.09
CA ALA A 32 10.49 2.73 -1.42
C ALA A 32 8.98 2.94 -1.46
N GLY A 33 8.42 3.63 -0.47
CA GLY A 33 6.99 3.86 -0.35
C GLY A 33 6.42 3.23 0.91
N VAL A 34 5.24 2.61 0.84
CA VAL A 34 4.51 2.11 2.01
C VAL A 34 3.84 0.78 1.75
N VAL A 35 4.00 -0.15 2.71
CA VAL A 35 3.14 -1.35 2.86
C VAL A 35 2.22 -1.18 4.07
N ALA A 36 1.02 -1.74 4.03
CA ALA A 36 -0.05 -1.48 5.00
C ALA A 36 -0.51 -2.75 5.76
N PRO A 37 0.38 -3.45 6.50
CA PRO A 37 0.06 -4.73 7.10
C PRO A 37 -1.07 -4.64 8.13
N GLY A 38 -1.88 -5.70 8.17
CA GLY A 38 -2.91 -5.84 9.18
C GLY A 38 -2.34 -6.17 10.55
N GLN A 39 -2.91 -5.59 11.59
CA GLN A 39 -2.72 -6.04 12.97
C GLN A 39 -3.72 -7.15 13.27
N TRP A 40 -3.23 -8.36 13.52
CA TRP A 40 -4.04 -9.55 13.73
C TRP A 40 -3.76 -10.15 15.11
N VAL A 41 -4.82 -10.58 15.79
CA VAL A 41 -4.72 -11.29 17.08
C VAL A 41 -5.52 -12.59 17.03
N PRO A 42 -5.15 -13.62 17.80
CA PRO A 42 -5.97 -14.81 17.98
C PRO A 42 -7.36 -14.41 18.53
N ARG A 43 -8.42 -15.02 17.98
CA ARG A 43 -9.78 -14.84 18.48
C ARG A 43 -9.96 -15.61 19.79
N PRO A 44 -10.64 -15.05 20.80
CA PRO A 44 -11.06 -15.80 21.98
C PRO A 44 -11.95 -16.98 21.62
N GLU A 45 -11.73 -18.13 22.26
CA GLU A 45 -12.51 -19.35 22.04
C GLU A 45 -14.00 -19.12 22.35
N GLY A 46 -14.89 -19.63 21.48
CA GLY A 46 -16.35 -19.54 21.66
C GLY A 46 -17.01 -18.23 21.20
N GLN A 47 -16.27 -17.23 20.69
CA GLN A 47 -16.91 -16.06 20.07
C GLN A 47 -17.32 -16.36 18.63
N PRO A 48 -18.55 -16.01 18.21
CA PRO A 48 -18.97 -16.18 16.83
C PRO A 48 -18.10 -15.36 15.88
N GLY A 49 -17.99 -15.87 14.66
CA GLY A 49 -17.39 -15.20 13.52
C GLY A 49 -17.80 -13.76 13.33
N GLY A 50 -16.85 -12.95 12.87
CA GLY A 50 -17.10 -11.56 12.53
C GLY A 50 -16.56 -11.22 11.15
N LYS A 51 -17.06 -10.12 10.56
CA LYS A 51 -16.65 -9.57 9.25
C LYS A 51 -15.16 -9.19 9.13
N HIS A 52 -14.36 -9.44 10.17
CA HIS A 52 -12.93 -9.13 10.27
C HIS A 52 -12.06 -10.38 10.53
N GLY A 53 -12.62 -11.59 10.40
CA GLY A 53 -11.86 -12.84 10.43
C GLY A 53 -10.98 -13.02 9.18
N PHE A 54 -9.95 -13.87 9.28
CA PHE A 54 -9.23 -14.44 8.14
C PHE A 54 -9.67 -15.91 7.97
N ASP A 55 -9.28 -16.55 6.86
CA ASP A 55 -9.31 -18.00 6.54
C ASP A 55 -10.64 -18.78 6.52
N GLY A 56 -11.78 -18.18 6.82
CA GLY A 56 -13.06 -18.92 6.89
C GLY A 56 -13.15 -19.90 8.06
N ALA A 57 -12.07 -20.10 8.82
CA ALA A 57 -12.01 -20.76 10.12
C ALA A 57 -11.94 -19.76 11.29
N GLU A 58 -11.87 -18.45 11.00
CA GLU A 58 -12.12 -17.31 11.91
C GLU A 58 -11.23 -17.27 13.16
N ARG A 59 -10.08 -17.94 13.11
CA ARG A 59 -9.14 -18.12 14.23
C ARG A 59 -8.45 -16.82 14.65
N PHE A 60 -8.38 -15.84 13.76
CA PHE A 60 -7.76 -14.54 14.00
C PHE A 60 -8.75 -13.43 13.67
N GLU A 61 -8.63 -12.30 14.36
CA GLU A 61 -9.36 -11.08 14.05
C GLU A 61 -8.41 -9.92 13.75
N LYS A 62 -8.77 -9.10 12.75
CA LYS A 62 -8.03 -7.89 12.40
C LYS A 62 -8.46 -6.73 13.29
N LEU A 63 -7.54 -6.17 14.06
CA LEU A 63 -7.80 -5.05 14.97
C LEU A 63 -7.45 -3.69 14.37
N GLY A 64 -6.53 -3.68 13.40
CA GLY A 64 -6.01 -2.44 12.83
C GLY A 64 -5.17 -2.68 11.59
N ILE A 65 -4.58 -1.58 11.12
CA ILE A 65 -3.69 -1.50 9.98
C ILE A 65 -2.53 -0.60 10.41
N ASP A 66 -1.32 -1.08 10.23
CA ASP A 66 -0.13 -0.24 10.31
C ASP A 66 0.28 0.19 8.92
N ASN A 67 0.95 1.32 8.81
CA ASN A 67 1.79 1.63 7.65
C ASN A 67 3.26 1.44 8.03
N VAL A 68 4.00 0.75 7.17
CA VAL A 68 5.46 0.60 7.25
C VAL A 68 6.09 1.43 6.15
N LEU A 69 6.82 2.47 6.54
CA LEU A 69 7.49 3.40 5.64
C LEU A 69 8.82 2.82 5.17
N LEU A 70 9.01 2.72 3.85
CA LEU A 70 10.16 2.11 3.19
C LEU A 70 11.07 3.19 2.59
N PRO A 71 12.40 3.05 2.67
CA PRO A 71 13.15 1.86 3.10
C PRO A 71 13.44 1.77 4.61
N GLN A 72 13.08 2.76 5.42
CA GLN A 72 13.50 2.81 6.84
C GLN A 72 12.79 1.80 7.75
N SER A 73 11.78 1.10 7.25
CA SER A 73 10.92 0.17 8.00
C SER A 73 10.27 0.80 9.24
N LYS A 74 10.04 2.12 9.21
CA LYS A 74 9.36 2.83 10.31
C LYS A 74 7.88 2.48 10.30
N ARG A 75 7.39 1.95 11.41
CA ARG A 75 5.97 1.57 11.58
C ARG A 75 5.17 2.71 12.20
N ILE A 76 3.98 2.94 11.68
CA ILE A 76 2.99 3.92 12.16
C ILE A 76 1.66 3.21 12.30
N GLU A 77 1.00 3.33 13.45
CA GLU A 77 -0.38 2.89 13.61
C GLU A 77 -1.28 3.78 12.72
N PHE A 78 -1.85 3.20 11.66
CA PHE A 78 -2.53 3.97 10.63
C PHE A 78 -4.05 3.95 10.79
N ALA A 79 -4.61 2.77 11.00
CA ALA A 79 -6.05 2.60 11.17
C ALA A 79 -6.38 1.59 12.27
N ARG A 80 -7.51 1.82 12.95
CA ARG A 80 -8.03 0.92 13.98
C ARG A 80 -9.50 0.59 13.71
N ARG A 81 -9.93 -0.59 14.14
CA ARG A 81 -11.35 -0.99 14.10
C ARG A 81 -12.18 0.01 14.91
N ARG A 82 -13.33 0.44 14.38
CA ARG A 82 -14.09 1.58 14.93
C ARG A 82 -14.59 1.36 16.35
N ASP A 83 -15.03 0.14 16.66
CA ASP A 83 -15.45 -0.29 18.00
C ASP A 83 -14.31 -0.16 19.02
N LEU A 84 -13.09 -0.53 18.63
CA LEU A 84 -11.89 -0.41 19.46
C LEU A 84 -11.39 1.04 19.57
N ALA A 85 -11.59 1.85 18.53
CA ALA A 85 -11.24 3.27 18.55
C ALA A 85 -12.14 4.09 19.49
N ALA A 86 -13.42 3.71 19.63
CA ALA A 86 -14.38 4.39 20.50
C ALA A 86 -14.17 4.11 22.00
N GLY A 87 -13.56 2.98 22.36
CA GLY A 87 -13.41 2.52 23.76
C GLY A 87 -12.12 2.94 24.48
N GLY A 88 -11.16 3.57 23.80
CA GLY A 88 -9.83 3.86 24.36
C GLY A 88 -9.35 5.30 24.13
N LYS A 89 -8.70 5.90 25.13
CA LYS A 89 -8.24 7.31 25.13
C LYS A 89 -7.13 7.68 24.12
N ALA A 90 -6.71 6.81 23.19
CA ALA A 90 -5.46 7.01 22.43
C ALA A 90 -5.58 7.18 20.91
N PHE A 91 -6.71 6.83 20.27
CA PHE A 91 -6.83 6.92 18.81
C PHE A 91 -7.79 8.04 18.39
N ALA A 92 -7.24 9.20 18.00
CA ALA A 92 -8.03 10.30 17.46
C ALA A 92 -8.41 10.00 16.00
N GLU A 93 -9.64 9.55 15.76
CA GLU A 93 -10.18 9.38 14.41
C GLU A 93 -10.17 10.73 13.68
N GLY A 94 -9.59 10.73 12.48
CA GLY A 94 -9.51 11.87 11.58
C GLY A 94 -10.82 12.17 10.85
N ALA A 95 -10.99 13.42 10.45
CA ALA A 95 -12.18 13.92 9.76
C ALA A 95 -12.37 13.28 8.38
N GLN A 96 -11.27 12.95 7.68
CA GLN A 96 -11.32 12.42 6.31
C GLN A 96 -11.97 11.03 6.23
N ALA A 97 -11.52 10.09 7.06
CA ALA A 97 -12.07 8.74 7.09
C ALA A 97 -13.52 8.71 7.58
N LYS A 98 -13.86 9.58 8.53
CA LYS A 98 -15.23 9.79 9.02
C LYS A 98 -16.14 10.29 7.90
N ALA A 99 -15.73 11.32 7.15
CA ALA A 99 -16.49 11.86 6.03
C ALA A 99 -16.71 10.82 4.92
N ALA A 100 -15.73 9.95 4.67
CA ALA A 100 -15.80 8.90 3.66
C ALA A 100 -16.50 7.61 4.11
N LYS A 101 -17.04 7.55 5.34
CA LYS A 101 -17.74 6.39 5.91
C LYS A 101 -16.96 5.08 5.73
N LEU A 102 -15.65 5.12 6.00
CA LEU A 102 -14.79 3.93 5.89
C LEU A 102 -15.08 2.93 7.01
N GLY A 103 -14.83 1.63 6.79
CA GLY A 103 -14.99 0.60 7.83
C GLY A 103 -13.96 0.70 8.97
N TRP A 104 -12.92 1.53 8.81
CA TRP A 104 -11.83 1.74 9.76
C TRP A 104 -11.80 3.20 10.22
N ALA A 105 -11.44 3.43 11.47
CA ALA A 105 -11.05 4.75 11.96
C ALA A 105 -9.59 4.98 11.53
N ILE A 106 -9.30 6.09 10.87
CA ILE A 106 -7.95 6.45 10.40
C ILE A 106 -7.59 7.80 11.00
N SER A 107 -6.36 7.94 11.52
CA SER A 107 -5.89 9.21 12.09
C SER A 107 -5.42 10.18 11.00
N ASP A 108 -5.87 11.44 11.04
CA ASP A 108 -5.36 12.49 10.13
C ASP A 108 -3.86 12.77 10.36
N THR A 109 -3.36 12.58 11.58
CA THR A 109 -1.94 12.66 11.89
C THR A 109 -1.16 11.55 11.19
N ALA A 110 -1.68 10.31 11.19
CA ALA A 110 -1.06 9.19 10.49
C ALA A 110 -1.05 9.41 8.97
N ILE A 111 -2.15 9.91 8.38
CA ILE A 111 -2.21 10.33 6.97
C ILE A 111 -1.13 11.39 6.68
N SER A 112 -1.02 12.40 7.54
CA SER A 112 -0.05 13.48 7.37
C SER A 112 1.40 12.98 7.40
N GLN A 113 1.72 12.06 8.32
CA GLN A 113 3.05 11.46 8.41
C GLN A 113 3.40 10.63 7.16
N VAL A 114 2.45 9.85 6.65
CA VAL A 114 2.62 9.05 5.43
C VAL A 114 2.79 9.95 4.21
N ASN A 115 1.99 11.02 4.10
CA ASN A 115 2.13 12.01 3.04
C ASN A 115 3.48 12.73 3.12
N ALA A 116 3.97 13.09 4.31
CA ALA A 116 5.29 13.69 4.47
C ALA A 116 6.41 12.75 4.02
N HIS A 117 6.26 11.45 4.25
CA HIS A 117 7.19 10.44 3.75
C HIS A 117 7.21 10.41 2.22
N PHE A 118 6.06 10.30 1.54
CA PHE A 118 6.00 10.36 0.08
C PHE A 118 6.53 11.69 -0.49
N ALA A 119 6.25 12.82 0.16
CA ALA A 119 6.84 14.11 -0.25
C ALA A 119 8.38 14.11 -0.18
N THR A 120 8.95 13.40 0.80
CA THR A 120 10.40 13.25 0.94
C THR A 120 10.95 12.37 -0.18
N LEU A 121 10.30 11.25 -0.49
CA LEU A 121 10.66 10.38 -1.62
C LEU A 121 10.62 11.12 -2.95
N ALA A 122 9.59 11.95 -3.18
CA ALA A 122 9.47 12.75 -4.39
C ALA A 122 10.63 13.77 -4.52
N LYS A 123 10.99 14.45 -3.42
CA LYS A 123 12.13 15.39 -3.40
C LYS A 123 13.46 14.68 -3.65
N GLN A 124 13.65 13.49 -3.08
CA GLN A 124 14.85 12.68 -3.29
C GLN A 124 14.95 12.22 -4.74
N ALA A 125 13.83 11.79 -5.35
CA ALA A 125 13.77 11.41 -6.74
C ALA A 125 14.12 12.57 -7.70
N ALA A 126 13.72 13.80 -7.37
CA ALA A 126 13.98 14.98 -8.20
C ALA A 126 15.42 15.49 -8.11
N ASN A 127 16.11 15.28 -6.98
CA ASN A 127 17.42 15.89 -6.74
C ASN A 127 18.61 15.11 -7.32
N GLU A 128 18.41 13.97 -8.01
CA GLU A 128 19.46 13.07 -8.57
C GLU A 128 20.60 12.69 -7.59
N THR A 129 20.47 13.07 -6.31
CA THR A 129 21.53 12.98 -5.33
C THR A 129 21.38 11.66 -4.60
N ARG A 130 22.01 10.61 -5.15
CA ARG A 130 22.35 9.32 -4.51
C ARG A 130 21.26 8.69 -3.63
N LEU A 131 20.17 8.26 -4.26
CA LEU A 131 19.70 6.90 -3.97
C LEU A 131 20.45 5.99 -4.98
N ALA A 132 21.27 5.06 -4.50
CA ALA A 132 21.72 3.95 -5.34
C ALA A 132 20.48 3.19 -5.88
N PRO A 133 20.64 2.39 -6.96
CA PRO A 133 19.83 2.30 -8.20
C PRO A 133 18.34 2.75 -8.19
N HIS A 134 17.69 2.70 -9.36
CA HIS A 134 16.24 2.91 -9.46
C HIS A 134 15.49 2.01 -8.45
N ALA A 135 14.41 2.53 -7.87
CA ALA A 135 13.65 1.84 -6.84
C ALA A 135 12.29 1.37 -7.37
N MET A 136 11.81 0.24 -6.85
CA MET A 136 10.40 -0.15 -6.96
C MET A 136 9.59 0.72 -6.01
N LEU A 137 8.68 1.54 -6.55
CA LEU A 137 7.72 2.28 -5.73
C LEU A 137 6.60 1.35 -5.27
N VAL A 138 6.26 1.39 -3.98
CA VAL A 138 5.16 0.60 -3.42
C VAL A 138 4.16 1.52 -2.74
N VAL A 139 2.89 1.41 -3.14
CA VAL A 139 1.78 2.17 -2.55
C VAL A 139 0.67 1.19 -2.17
N ASP A 140 0.65 0.79 -0.90
CA ASP A 140 -0.40 -0.10 -0.39
C ASP A 140 -1.66 0.67 0.05
N GLU A 141 -2.82 0.02 -0.12
CA GLU A 141 -4.17 0.48 0.21
C GLU A 141 -4.64 1.79 -0.48
N LEU A 142 -4.51 1.89 -1.82
CA LEU A 142 -5.24 2.91 -2.57
C LEU A 142 -6.74 2.61 -2.56
N GLY A 143 -7.50 3.50 -1.91
CA GLY A 143 -8.90 3.31 -1.65
C GLY A 143 -9.78 4.43 -2.20
N ARG A 144 -10.98 4.52 -1.61
CA ARG A 144 -11.98 5.54 -2.00
C ARG A 144 -11.52 6.96 -1.68
N LEU A 145 -10.68 7.15 -0.66
CA LEU A 145 -10.16 8.49 -0.31
C LEU A 145 -9.33 9.04 -1.47
N GLU A 146 -8.37 8.25 -1.94
CA GLU A 146 -7.42 8.67 -2.96
C GLU A 146 -8.10 8.70 -4.33
N LEU A 147 -8.74 7.59 -4.74
CA LEU A 147 -9.22 7.41 -6.11
C LEU A 147 -10.54 8.14 -6.39
N LEU A 148 -11.41 8.35 -5.39
CA LEU A 148 -12.75 8.94 -5.60
C LEU A 148 -12.96 10.29 -4.93
N ARG A 149 -12.13 10.67 -3.94
CA ARG A 149 -12.33 11.88 -3.14
C ARG A 149 -11.16 12.86 -3.20
N GLY A 150 -10.03 12.47 -3.78
CA GLY A 150 -8.84 13.33 -3.87
C GLY A 150 -8.23 13.68 -2.51
N CYS A 151 -8.42 12.84 -1.49
CA CYS A 151 -7.88 13.01 -0.15
C CYS A 151 -7.16 11.75 0.34
N GLY A 152 -6.75 11.69 1.61
CA GLY A 152 -5.94 10.57 2.12
C GLY A 152 -4.48 10.67 1.67
N LEU A 153 -3.94 9.64 1.03
CA LEU A 153 -2.53 9.57 0.59
C LEU A 153 -2.24 10.39 -0.69
N THR A 154 -2.56 11.68 -0.67
CA THR A 154 -2.46 12.58 -1.84
C THR A 154 -1.05 12.67 -2.42
N ASN A 155 -0.01 12.59 -1.60
CA ASN A 155 1.37 12.63 -2.09
C ASN A 155 1.81 11.32 -2.74
N ALA A 156 1.26 10.17 -2.30
CA ALA A 156 1.46 8.91 -2.99
C ALA A 156 0.80 8.95 -4.37
N LEU A 157 -0.43 9.47 -4.43
CA LEU A 157 -1.16 9.64 -5.67
C LEU A 157 -0.44 10.58 -6.64
N ALA A 158 0.12 11.68 -6.15
CA ALA A 158 0.90 12.62 -6.96
C ALA A 158 2.15 11.99 -7.60
N ILE A 159 2.85 11.07 -6.90
CA ILE A 159 3.99 10.35 -7.49
C ILE A 159 3.48 9.39 -8.58
N LEU A 160 2.39 8.67 -8.35
CA LEU A 160 1.80 7.79 -9.37
C LEU A 160 1.26 8.59 -10.57
N ASP A 161 0.66 9.75 -10.32
CA ASP A 161 0.19 10.68 -11.37
C ASP A 161 1.33 11.40 -12.09
N ALA A 162 2.59 11.21 -11.69
CA ALA A 162 3.74 11.70 -12.47
C ALA A 162 4.19 10.68 -13.53
N GLY A 163 3.72 9.42 -13.45
CA GLY A 163 4.18 8.35 -14.33
C GLY A 163 5.54 7.76 -13.92
N PRO A 164 6.13 6.93 -14.78
CA PRO A 164 7.46 6.39 -14.54
C PRO A 164 8.51 7.50 -14.56
N THR A 165 9.43 7.47 -13.60
CA THR A 165 10.58 8.40 -13.51
C THR A 165 11.89 7.61 -13.50
N PRO A 166 13.06 8.23 -13.71
CA PRO A 166 14.34 7.54 -13.56
C PRO A 166 14.53 6.89 -12.18
N GLN A 167 14.01 7.52 -11.12
CA GLN A 167 14.06 6.97 -9.76
C GLN A 167 13.00 5.88 -9.54
N PHE A 168 11.80 6.03 -10.10
CA PHE A 168 10.69 5.10 -9.97
C PHE A 168 10.19 4.65 -11.36
N PRO A 169 10.95 3.82 -12.08
CA PRO A 169 10.56 3.32 -13.41
C PRO A 169 9.44 2.29 -13.31
N HIS A 170 9.28 1.68 -12.13
CA HIS A 170 8.23 0.71 -11.83
C HIS A 170 7.55 1.02 -10.50
N ALA A 171 6.27 0.68 -10.43
CA ALA A 171 5.46 0.85 -9.24
C ALA A 171 4.50 -0.33 -9.04
N ILE A 172 4.16 -0.61 -7.79
CA ILE A 172 3.08 -1.51 -7.40
C ILE A 172 2.11 -0.70 -6.53
N ALA A 173 0.85 -0.63 -6.95
CA ALA A 173 -0.21 -0.04 -6.17
C ALA A 173 -1.22 -1.12 -5.78
N VAL A 174 -1.56 -1.22 -4.50
CA VAL A 174 -2.61 -2.14 -4.04
C VAL A 174 -3.95 -1.45 -4.16
N VAL A 175 -4.86 -2.04 -4.95
CA VAL A 175 -6.16 -1.47 -5.27
C VAL A 175 -7.24 -2.51 -5.04
N ARG A 176 -8.34 -2.11 -4.39
CA ARG A 176 -9.52 -2.97 -4.28
C ARG A 176 -10.09 -3.26 -5.66
N GLU A 177 -10.55 -4.48 -5.88
CA GLU A 177 -11.09 -4.92 -7.17
C GLU A 177 -12.20 -3.99 -7.68
N THR A 178 -13.09 -3.54 -6.78
CA THR A 178 -14.17 -2.58 -7.11
C THR A 178 -13.69 -1.19 -7.54
N LEU A 179 -12.41 -0.87 -7.38
CA LEU A 179 -11.78 0.38 -7.79
C LEU A 179 -10.75 0.17 -8.90
N LEU A 180 -10.60 -1.06 -9.41
CA LEU A 180 -9.58 -1.39 -10.41
C LEU A 180 -9.76 -0.59 -11.69
N ASP A 181 -10.98 -0.48 -12.20
CA ASP A 181 -11.27 0.27 -13.43
C ASP A 181 -10.94 1.75 -13.29
N GLU A 182 -11.22 2.34 -12.12
CA GLU A 182 -10.90 3.72 -11.84
C GLU A 182 -9.38 3.95 -11.76
N ALA A 183 -8.65 3.05 -11.09
CA ALA A 183 -7.19 3.09 -11.06
C ALA A 183 -6.58 2.93 -12.46
N ARG A 184 -7.07 1.99 -13.27
CA ARG A 184 -6.65 1.81 -14.66
C ARG A 184 -6.86 3.08 -15.47
N ARG A 185 -8.07 3.63 -15.43
CA ARG A 185 -8.43 4.85 -16.16
C ARG A 185 -7.54 6.03 -15.76
N ARG A 186 -7.29 6.21 -14.47
CA ARG A 186 -6.44 7.30 -13.95
C ARG A 186 -5.00 7.18 -14.43
N PHE A 187 -4.39 6.01 -14.27
CA PHE A 187 -2.95 5.86 -14.51
C PHE A 187 -2.58 5.54 -15.96
N LYS A 188 -3.56 5.19 -16.80
CA LYS A 188 -3.32 4.78 -18.19
C LYS A 188 -2.56 5.81 -19.02
N LEU A 189 -2.88 7.10 -18.84
CA LEU A 189 -2.27 8.16 -19.64
C LEU A 189 -0.74 8.20 -19.49
N LEU A 190 -0.23 7.96 -18.28
CA LEU A 190 1.18 8.15 -17.96
C LEU A 190 1.97 6.84 -17.81
N TRP A 191 1.30 5.76 -17.42
CA TRP A 191 1.94 4.45 -17.24
C TRP A 191 1.76 3.50 -18.41
N GLY A 192 1.00 3.87 -19.45
CA GLY A 192 0.60 2.97 -20.52
C GLY A 192 -0.57 2.09 -20.06
N GLU A 193 -0.51 0.77 -20.25
CA GLU A 193 -1.53 -0.14 -19.71
C GLU A 193 -1.08 -0.69 -18.35
N PRO A 194 -1.68 -0.28 -17.22
CA PRO A 194 -1.35 -0.88 -15.92
C PRO A 194 -1.69 -2.38 -15.91
N ILE A 195 -0.80 -3.20 -15.38
CA ILE A 195 -0.99 -4.65 -15.33
C ILE A 195 -1.67 -5.00 -14.00
N ALA A 196 -2.88 -5.54 -14.04
CA ALA A 196 -3.48 -6.10 -12.84
C ALA A 196 -2.84 -7.45 -12.53
N ILE A 197 -2.47 -7.64 -11.27
CA ILE A 197 -1.90 -8.87 -10.75
C ILE A 197 -2.65 -9.29 -9.50
N SER A 198 -2.71 -10.60 -9.25
CA SER A 198 -3.16 -11.18 -7.98
C SER A 198 -1.97 -11.82 -7.26
N PRO A 199 -2.05 -12.01 -5.93
CA PRO A 199 -1.04 -12.79 -5.21
C PRO A 199 -0.84 -14.16 -5.84
N GLY A 200 0.42 -14.50 -6.14
CA GLY A 200 0.80 -15.76 -6.77
C GLY A 200 2.24 -15.76 -7.27
N ASN A 201 2.73 -16.94 -7.65
CA ASN A 201 4.11 -17.12 -8.11
C ASN A 201 4.36 -16.45 -9.47
N ALA A 202 3.44 -16.61 -10.43
CA ALA A 202 3.56 -15.99 -11.75
C ALA A 202 3.65 -14.45 -11.66
N SER A 203 2.79 -13.82 -10.84
CA SER A 203 2.85 -12.38 -10.57
C SER A 203 4.17 -11.97 -9.92
N ARG A 204 4.70 -12.79 -9.00
CA ARG A 204 5.96 -12.54 -8.30
C ARG A 204 7.13 -12.57 -9.28
N GLU A 205 7.21 -13.61 -10.10
CA GLU A 205 8.23 -13.77 -11.14
C GLU A 205 8.20 -12.59 -12.11
N LEU A 206 7.03 -12.23 -12.63
CA LEU A 206 6.84 -11.08 -13.53
C LEU A 206 7.39 -9.78 -12.93
N VAL A 207 7.08 -9.49 -11.66
CA VAL A 207 7.56 -8.28 -10.99
C VAL A 207 9.08 -8.33 -10.78
N LEU A 208 9.63 -9.47 -10.36
CA LEU A 208 11.07 -9.63 -10.15
C LEU A 208 11.86 -9.50 -11.45
N GLU A 209 11.38 -10.08 -12.56
CA GLU A 209 11.99 -9.94 -13.88
C GLU A 209 11.95 -8.49 -14.37
N THR A 210 10.80 -7.84 -14.20
CA THR A 210 10.62 -6.42 -14.54
C THR A 210 11.63 -5.53 -13.81
N ALA A 211 11.83 -5.78 -12.51
CA ALA A 211 12.78 -5.02 -11.71
C ALA A 211 14.24 -5.23 -12.17
N LYS A 212 14.59 -6.44 -12.63
CA LYS A 212 15.93 -6.79 -13.14
C LYS A 212 16.25 -6.13 -14.47
N ILE A 213 15.30 -6.08 -15.41
CA ILE A 213 15.52 -5.52 -16.76
C ILE A 213 16.10 -4.12 -16.69
N THR A 214 15.57 -3.29 -15.78
CA THR A 214 16.00 -1.90 -15.64
C THR A 214 17.37 -1.77 -14.98
N GLY A 215 17.78 -2.76 -14.18
CA GLY A 215 19.10 -2.83 -13.53
C GLY A 215 20.24 -3.20 -14.49
N ASN A 216 19.93 -3.89 -15.60
CA ASN A 216 20.90 -4.33 -16.61
C ASN A 216 21.10 -3.35 -17.77
N THR A 217 20.34 -2.24 -17.83
CA THR A 217 20.48 -1.21 -18.87
C THR A 217 21.63 -0.22 -18.60
N ARG A 218 22.64 -0.62 -17.82
CA ARG A 218 23.86 0.17 -17.55
C ARG A 218 25.02 -0.28 -18.41
#